data_AF-A0A9D5UMY1-F1
#
_entry.id   AF-A0A9D5UMY1-F1
#
_cell.length_a   1.000
_cell.length_b   1.000
_cell.length_c   1.000
_cell.angle_alpha   90.00
_cell.angle_beta   90.00
_cell.angle_gamma   90.00
#
_symmetry.space_group_name_H-M   'P 1'
#
loop_
_entity.id
_entity.type
_entity.pdbx_description
1 polymer ?
#
loop_
_entity_poly.entity_id
_entity_poly.type
_entity_poly.pdbx_seq_one_letter_code
_entity_poly.pdbx_strand_id
1 'polypeptide(L)'
;MAKVKTAFVCNECGQDFPRWQGQCTACKEWNTISELKISANKPARSSISGYAGEVGGGAKKLGEITGVDAEKMLTGIGELDRVLCGGLTSGSVNIISGDPGAGKTTLLSALVALMSQLMPSLYCTAEESLSQFKNRV
;
A
#
# COMPACT_ATOMS: atom_id res chain seq x y z
N MET A 1 -2.90 21.99 0.35
CA MET A 1 -2.54 21.68 -1.04
C MET A 1 -1.25 22.42 -1.36
N ALA A 2 -0.17 21.70 -1.70
CA ALA A 2 1.13 22.33 -1.94
C ALA A 2 1.07 23.14 -3.23
N LYS A 3 1.37 24.45 -3.13
CA LYS A 3 1.36 25.39 -4.26
C LYS A 3 2.47 24.96 -5.24
N VAL A 4 2.08 24.46 -6.41
CA VAL A 4 3.04 24.07 -7.47
C VAL A 4 3.77 25.34 -7.90
N LYS A 5 5.09 25.37 -7.72
CA LYS A 5 5.93 26.46 -8.24
C LYS A 5 6.32 26.10 -9.67
N THR A 6 5.87 26.91 -10.61
CA THR A 6 6.25 26.84 -12.03
C THR A 6 7.48 27.71 -12.26
N ALA A 7 8.50 27.17 -12.92
CA ALA A 7 9.67 27.91 -13.39
C ALA A 7 9.73 27.84 -14.92
N PHE A 8 10.21 28.89 -15.59
CA PHE A 8 10.40 28.90 -17.05
C PHE A 8 11.89 28.85 -17.34
N VAL A 9 12.37 27.93 -18.15
CA VAL A 9 13.81 27.75 -18.41
C VAL A 9 14.04 27.64 -19.92
N CYS A 10 15.06 28.34 -20.42
CA CYS A 10 15.48 28.19 -21.80
C CYS A 10 16.20 26.84 -22.00
N ASN A 11 15.73 26.03 -22.94
CA ASN A 11 16.32 24.73 -23.27
C ASN A 11 17.73 24.87 -23.88
N GLU A 12 18.05 26.02 -24.46
CA GLU A 12 19.31 26.21 -25.21
C GLU A 12 20.46 26.70 -24.32
N CYS A 13 20.17 27.63 -23.39
CA CYS A 13 21.18 28.24 -22.53
C CYS A 13 20.96 28.01 -21.03
N GLY A 14 19.86 27.36 -20.64
CA GLY A 14 19.55 27.02 -19.25
C GLY A 14 19.15 28.20 -18.37
N GLN A 15 18.93 29.39 -18.95
CA GLN A 15 18.59 30.58 -18.17
C GLN A 15 17.12 30.53 -17.68
N ASP A 16 16.89 30.89 -16.42
CA ASP A 16 15.61 30.90 -15.73
C ASP A 16 14.85 32.25 -15.81
N PHE A 17 13.58 32.16 -16.19
CA PHE A 17 12.69 33.30 -16.34
C PHE A 17 11.51 33.21 -15.38
N PRO A 18 11.03 34.36 -14.84
CA PRO A 18 9.89 34.41 -13.93
C PRO A 18 8.54 34.20 -14.65
N ARG A 19 8.50 34.34 -15.98
CA ARG A 19 7.31 34.17 -16.82
C ARG A 19 7.70 33.66 -18.21
N TRP A 20 6.75 33.05 -18.91
CA TRP A 20 6.95 32.70 -20.32
C TRP A 20 7.12 33.97 -21.18
N GLN A 21 8.02 33.88 -22.15
CA GLN A 21 8.24 34.91 -23.15
C GLN A 21 8.71 34.26 -24.45
N GLY A 22 8.35 34.84 -25.60
CA GLY A 22 8.62 34.23 -26.90
C GLY A 22 10.10 34.18 -27.29
N GLN A 23 10.95 35.04 -26.71
CA GLN A 23 12.38 35.10 -27.00
C GLN A 23 13.21 35.06 -25.71
N CYS A 24 14.26 34.24 -25.71
CA CYS A 24 15.23 34.21 -24.62
C CYS A 24 16.13 35.45 -24.65
N THR A 25 16.24 36.21 -23.56
CA THR A 25 17.10 37.41 -23.51
C THR A 25 18.60 37.07 -23.42
N ALA A 26 18.96 35.83 -23.05
CA ALA A 26 20.35 35.40 -22.91
C ALA A 26 20.94 34.88 -24.24
N CYS A 27 20.25 33.99 -24.94
CA CYS A 27 20.73 33.42 -26.21
C CYS A 27 20.05 34.01 -27.47
N LYS A 28 19.03 34.88 -27.31
CA LYS A 28 18.25 35.50 -28.40
C LYS A 28 17.43 34.54 -29.27
N GLU A 29 17.42 33.26 -28.93
CA GLU A 29 16.60 32.26 -29.61
C GLU A 29 15.12 32.41 -29.29
N TRP A 30 14.30 32.11 -30.28
CA TRP A 30 12.84 32.15 -30.18
C TRP A 30 12.28 30.78 -29.82
N ASN A 31 11.19 30.76 -29.05
CA ASN A 31 10.44 29.56 -28.67
C ASN A 31 11.26 28.47 -27.96
N THR A 32 12.38 28.84 -27.32
CA THR A 32 13.23 27.89 -26.58
C THR A 32 12.92 27.82 -25.08
N ILE A 33 11.98 28.63 -24.58
CA ILE A 33 11.64 28.68 -23.15
C ILE A 33 10.53 27.67 -22.84
N SER A 34 10.85 26.68 -22.01
CA SER A 34 9.95 25.63 -21.55
C SER A 34 9.50 25.84 -20.09
N GLU A 35 8.28 25.41 -19.78
CA GLU A 35 7.76 25.45 -18.41
C GLU A 35 8.15 24.18 -17.66
N LEU A 36 8.96 24.34 -16.60
CA LEU A 36 9.33 23.28 -15.67
C LEU A 36 8.46 23.38 -14.42
N LYS A 37 7.61 22.37 -14.21
CA LYS A 37 6.88 22.19 -12.95
C LYS A 37 7.85 21.65 -11.90
N ILE A 38 8.35 22.52 -11.04
CA ILE A 38 9.18 22.09 -9.91
C ILE A 38 8.25 21.49 -8.87
N SER A 39 8.06 20.18 -8.97
CA SER A 39 7.60 19.36 -7.86
C SER A 39 8.61 19.55 -6.73
N ALA A 40 8.18 20.11 -5.60
CA ALA A 40 8.99 20.13 -4.40
C ALA A 40 9.17 18.67 -3.97
N ASN A 41 10.27 18.06 -4.38
CA ASN A 41 10.68 16.74 -3.94
C ASN A 41 11.06 16.85 -2.46
N LYS A 42 10.06 16.82 -1.58
CA LYS A 42 10.31 16.47 -0.19
C LYS A 42 10.88 15.05 -0.20
N PRO A 43 11.91 14.74 0.59
CA PRO A 43 12.33 13.35 0.76
C PRO A 43 11.09 12.58 1.18
N ALA A 44 10.76 11.55 0.41
CA ALA A 44 9.60 10.73 0.66
C ALA A 44 9.73 10.19 2.08
N ARG A 45 8.93 10.72 3.02
CA ARG A 45 8.48 9.89 4.13
C ARG A 45 7.89 8.66 3.46
N SER A 46 8.32 7.48 3.87
CA SER A 46 7.69 6.22 3.49
C SER A 46 6.20 6.33 3.82
N SER A 47 5.43 6.84 2.87
CA SER A 47 4.00 6.63 2.87
C SER A 47 3.88 5.13 2.72
N ILE A 48 3.46 4.48 3.79
CA ILE A 48 2.91 3.13 3.75
C ILE A 48 1.93 3.16 2.59
N SER A 49 2.35 2.65 1.43
CA SER A 49 1.45 2.52 0.30
C SER A 49 0.41 1.53 0.77
N GLY A 50 -0.85 1.97 0.83
CA GLY A 50 -1.94 1.08 1.15
C GLY A 50 -1.88 -0.13 0.21
N TYR A 51 -2.17 -1.31 0.74
CA TYR A 51 -2.32 -2.55 -0.03
C TYR A 51 -3.40 -2.43 -1.12
N ALA A 52 -4.28 -1.42 -1.04
CA ALA A 52 -5.08 -0.98 -2.17
C ALA A 52 -4.15 -0.38 -3.24
N GLY A 53 -3.82 -1.22 -4.22
CA GLY A 53 -2.81 -0.99 -5.25
C GLY A 53 -2.75 0.42 -5.82
N GLU A 54 -1.55 0.74 -6.27
CA GLU A 54 -1.21 1.90 -7.09
C GLU A 54 -2.42 2.42 -7.88
N VAL A 55 -2.93 3.59 -7.48
CA VAL A 55 -4.12 4.25 -8.08
C VAL A 55 -3.79 4.82 -9.49
N GLY A 56 -2.90 4.15 -10.24
CA GLY A 56 -2.35 4.58 -11.52
C GLY A 56 -2.87 3.84 -12.74
N GLY A 57 -3.62 2.74 -12.57
CA GLY A 57 -4.20 1.98 -13.68
C GLY A 57 -5.69 2.26 -13.81
N GLY A 58 -6.12 2.93 -14.88
CA GLY A 58 -7.55 3.04 -15.23
C GLY A 58 -8.22 1.66 -15.44
N ALA A 59 -9.48 1.64 -15.88
CA ALA A 59 -10.20 0.39 -16.13
C ALA A 59 -9.46 -0.49 -17.16
N LYS A 60 -9.23 -1.77 -16.81
CA LYS A 60 -8.61 -2.78 -17.67
C LYS A 60 -9.61 -3.90 -17.96
N LYS A 61 -9.49 -4.56 -19.12
CA LYS A 61 -10.28 -5.77 -19.39
C LYS A 61 -9.74 -6.93 -18.56
N LEU A 62 -10.61 -7.87 -18.17
CA LEU A 62 -10.20 -9.01 -17.33
C LEU A 62 -9.03 -9.81 -17.92
N GLY A 63 -8.99 -10.00 -19.24
CA GLY A 63 -7.88 -10.71 -19.92
C GLY A 63 -6.56 -9.96 -19.96
N GLU A 64 -6.55 -8.67 -19.62
CA GLU A 64 -5.34 -7.84 -19.52
C GLU A 64 -4.80 -7.78 -18.08
N ILE A 65 -5.50 -8.40 -17.13
CA ILE A 65 -5.09 -8.49 -15.73
C ILE A 65 -4.16 -9.68 -15.58
N THR A 66 -2.88 -9.42 -15.35
CA THR A 66 -1.93 -10.44 -14.93
C THR A 66 -2.26 -10.84 -13.49
N GLY A 67 -2.61 -12.11 -13.27
CA GLY A 67 -2.73 -12.65 -11.92
C GLY A 67 -1.39 -12.59 -11.22
N VAL A 68 -1.35 -11.99 -10.03
CA VAL A 68 -0.22 -12.15 -9.11
C VAL A 68 -0.63 -13.26 -8.16
N ASP A 69 0.06 -14.40 -8.24
CA ASP A 69 -0.10 -15.45 -7.24
C ASP A 69 0.44 -14.90 -5.92
N ALA A 70 -0.48 -14.52 -5.04
CA ALA A 70 -0.14 -14.10 -3.71
C ALA A 70 0.25 -15.33 -2.90
N GLU A 71 1.41 -15.26 -2.24
CA GLU A 71 1.88 -16.35 -1.37
C GLU A 71 0.83 -16.67 -0.30
N LYS A 72 0.46 -17.95 -0.20
CA LYS A 72 -0.46 -18.46 0.82
C LYS A 72 0.29 -19.32 1.80
N MET A 73 -0.06 -19.19 3.08
CA MET A 73 0.44 -20.03 4.15
C MET A 73 -0.72 -20.82 4.77
N LEU A 74 -0.58 -22.14 4.81
CA LEU A 74 -1.53 -23.01 5.51
C LEU A 74 -1.55 -22.67 7.00
N THR A 75 -2.75 -22.56 7.56
CA THR A 75 -2.95 -22.26 8.98
C THR A 75 -2.80 -23.49 9.87
N GLY A 76 -2.91 -24.69 9.29
CA GLY A 76 -2.96 -25.95 10.03
C GLY A 76 -4.35 -26.30 10.55
N ILE A 77 -5.34 -25.44 10.34
CA ILE A 77 -6.75 -25.69 10.65
C ILE A 77 -7.46 -26.04 9.33
N GLY A 78 -7.68 -27.34 9.08
CA GLY A 78 -8.12 -27.83 7.77
C GLY A 78 -9.37 -27.16 7.20
N GLU A 79 -10.42 -26.97 8.00
CA GLU A 79 -11.64 -26.30 7.54
C GLU A 79 -11.45 -24.81 7.29
N LEU A 80 -10.56 -24.15 8.05
CA LEU A 80 -10.22 -22.75 7.80
C LEU A 80 -9.41 -22.61 6.52
N ASP A 81 -8.44 -23.50 6.30
CA ASP A 81 -7.65 -23.53 5.06
C ASP A 81 -8.53 -23.78 3.84
N ARG A 82 -9.55 -24.64 3.97
CA ARG A 82 -10.56 -24.86 2.94
C ARG A 82 -11.36 -23.59 2.63
N VAL A 83 -11.82 -22.87 3.65
CA VAL A 83 -12.56 -21.60 3.48
C VAL A 83 -11.68 -20.51 2.87
N LEU A 84 -10.39 -20.47 3.22
CA LEU A 84 -9.42 -19.51 2.68
C LEU A 84 -8.80 -19.95 1.34
N CYS A 85 -9.29 -21.06 0.74
CA CYS A 85 -8.79 -21.62 -0.51
C CYS A 85 -7.27 -21.90 -0.49
N GLY A 86 -6.80 -22.59 0.55
CA GLY A 86 -5.39 -22.97 0.71
C GLY A 86 -4.61 -22.13 1.72
N GLY A 87 -5.28 -21.47 2.66
CA GLY A 87 -4.64 -20.77 3.78
C GLY A 87 -4.60 -19.24 3.66
N LEU A 88 -3.88 -18.59 4.57
CA LEU A 88 -3.80 -17.13 4.68
C LEU A 88 -2.94 -16.54 3.56
N THR A 89 -3.53 -15.61 2.81
CA THR A 89 -2.84 -14.87 1.74
C THR A 89 -1.98 -13.73 2.33
N SER A 90 -0.71 -13.64 1.94
CA SER A 90 0.18 -12.56 2.36
C SER A 90 -0.31 -11.19 1.90
N GLY A 91 -0.22 -10.18 2.78
CA GLY A 91 -0.72 -8.83 2.54
C GLY A 91 -2.25 -8.69 2.59
N SER A 92 -3.01 -9.75 2.87
CA SER A 92 -4.47 -9.69 2.95
C SER A 92 -4.97 -9.25 4.34
N VAL A 93 -6.20 -8.76 4.37
CA VAL A 93 -6.96 -8.50 5.61
C VAL A 93 -8.19 -9.39 5.61
N ASN A 94 -8.31 -10.24 6.63
CA ASN A 94 -9.42 -11.19 6.79
C ASN A 94 -10.26 -10.80 8.00
N ILE A 95 -11.58 -10.76 7.84
CA ILE A 95 -12.52 -10.38 8.90
C ILE A 95 -13.35 -11.61 9.25
N ILE A 96 -13.33 -12.00 10.53
CA ILE A 96 -14.16 -13.07 11.07
C ILE A 96 -15.32 -12.45 11.84
N SER A 97 -16.55 -12.66 11.34
CA SER A 97 -17.79 -12.18 11.94
C SER A 97 -18.70 -13.34 12.32
N GLY A 98 -19.58 -13.12 13.29
CA GLY A 98 -20.51 -14.12 13.80
C GLY A 98 -21.08 -13.71 15.16
N ASP A 99 -22.09 -14.43 15.62
CA ASP A 99 -22.79 -14.11 16.87
C ASP A 99 -21.89 -14.23 18.11
N PRO A 100 -22.21 -13.52 19.22
CA PRO A 100 -21.57 -13.77 20.50
C PRO A 100 -21.64 -15.25 20.86
N GLY A 101 -20.52 -15.83 21.30
CA GLY A 101 -20.43 -17.26 21.62
C GLY A 101 -20.18 -18.20 20.43
N ALA A 102 -20.15 -17.71 19.18
CA ALA A 102 -19.85 -18.53 18.00
C ALA A 102 -18.39 -19.07 17.91
N GLY A 103 -17.57 -18.83 18.95
CA GLY A 103 -16.19 -19.34 19.00
C GLY A 103 -15.16 -18.52 18.22
N LYS A 104 -15.45 -17.28 17.81
CA LYS A 104 -14.52 -16.41 17.06
C LYS A 104 -13.16 -16.25 17.75
N THR A 105 -13.18 -15.88 19.04
CA THR A 105 -11.96 -15.70 19.83
C THR A 105 -11.21 -17.01 20.02
N THR A 106 -11.94 -18.12 20.19
CA THR A 106 -11.36 -19.47 20.29
C THR A 106 -10.63 -19.86 19.01
N LEU A 107 -11.25 -19.64 17.85
CA LEU A 107 -10.65 -19.89 16.54
C LEU A 107 -9.41 -19.01 16.32
N LEU A 108 -9.48 -17.72 16.62
CA LEU A 108 -8.36 -16.80 16.47
C LEU A 108 -7.20 -17.11 17.43
N SER A 109 -7.50 -17.51 18.66
CA SER A 109 -6.46 -17.92 19.63
C SER A 109 -5.73 -19.18 19.15
N ALA A 110 -6.47 -20.19 18.70
CA ALA A 110 -5.88 -21.42 18.14
C ALA A 110 -5.08 -21.14 16.86
N LEU A 111 -5.59 -20.28 15.98
CA LEU A 111 -4.90 -19.84 14.78
C LEU A 111 -3.56 -19.18 15.12
N VAL A 112 -3.54 -18.20 16.04
CA VAL A 112 -2.28 -17.55 16.42
C VAL A 112 -1.32 -18.53 17.09
N ALA A 113 -1.79 -19.45 17.93
CA ALA A 113 -0.94 -20.45 18.55
C ALA A 113 -0.20 -21.29 17.50
N LEU A 114 -0.90 -21.76 16.47
CA LEU A 114 -0.31 -22.51 15.36
C LEU A 114 0.62 -21.64 14.51
N MET A 115 0.16 -20.47 14.10
CA MET A 115 0.94 -19.55 13.25
C MET A 115 2.21 -19.06 13.93
N SER A 116 2.20 -18.90 15.26
CA SER A 116 3.38 -18.46 16.04
C SER A 116 4.55 -19.45 15.99
N GLN A 117 4.29 -20.72 15.66
CA GLN A 117 5.32 -21.74 15.47
C GLN A 117 6.02 -21.63 14.10
N LEU A 118 5.34 -20.99 13.13
CA LEU A 118 5.82 -20.87 11.75
C LEU A 118 6.41 -19.50 11.46
N MET A 119 5.87 -18.44 12.09
CA MET A 119 6.27 -17.06 11.83
C MET A 119 6.01 -16.14 13.04
N PRO A 120 6.74 -15.01 13.14
CA PRO A 120 6.45 -13.99 14.13
C PRO A 120 4.99 -13.54 14.05
N SER A 121 4.26 -13.70 15.16
CA SER A 121 2.83 -13.45 15.24
C SER A 121 2.52 -12.52 16.41
N LEU A 122 1.56 -11.61 16.23
CA LEU A 122 1.10 -10.66 17.25
C LEU A 122 -0.40 -10.82 17.45
N TYR A 123 -0.81 -11.08 18.69
CA TYR A 123 -2.21 -11.08 19.09
C TYR A 123 -2.55 -9.80 19.86
N CYS A 124 -3.50 -9.03 19.36
CA CYS A 124 -3.98 -7.81 19.98
C CYS A 124 -5.45 -7.99 20.38
N THR A 125 -5.79 -7.65 21.62
CA THR A 125 -7.15 -7.72 22.14
C THR A 125 -7.43 -6.57 23.08
N ALA A 126 -8.66 -6.06 23.05
CA ALA A 126 -9.19 -5.07 23.99
C ALA A 126 -10.28 -5.66 24.90
N GLU A 127 -10.68 -6.91 24.68
CA GLU A 127 -11.84 -7.56 25.30
C GLU A 127 -11.43 -8.54 26.42
N GLU A 128 -10.21 -9.10 26.37
CA GLU A 128 -9.76 -10.12 27.32
C GLU A 128 -8.41 -9.78 27.96
N SER A 129 -8.15 -10.34 29.13
CA SER A 129 -6.89 -10.17 29.84
C SER A 129 -5.81 -11.16 29.35
N LEU A 130 -4.54 -10.83 29.61
CA LEU A 130 -3.42 -11.72 29.30
C LEU A 130 -3.52 -13.08 30.01
N SER A 131 -4.08 -13.12 31.22
CA SER A 131 -4.28 -14.36 31.96
C SER A 131 -5.37 -15.23 31.34
N GLN A 132 -6.46 -14.64 30.84
CA GLN A 132 -7.51 -15.37 30.12
C GLN A 132 -6.99 -15.97 28.82
N PHE A 133 -6.18 -15.20 28.06
CA PHE A 133 -5.56 -15.70 26.85
C PHE A 133 -4.59 -16.86 27.13
N LYS A 134 -3.70 -16.70 28.13
CA LYS A 134 -2.72 -17.73 28.51
C LYS A 134 -3.36 -19.06 28.92
N ASN A 135 -4.54 -19.04 29.53
CA ASN A 135 -5.22 -20.27 29.93
C ASN A 135 -5.87 -21.02 28.75
N ARG A 136 -6.03 -20.37 27.59
CA ARG A 136 -6.64 -20.95 26.39
C ARG A 136 -5.61 -21.53 25.43
N VAL A 137 -4.44 -20.90 25.33
CA VAL A 137 -3.35 -21.25 24.41
C VAL A 137 -2.41 -22.29 25.01
#